data_AF-A0A966TUV7-F1
#
_entry.id   AF-A0A966TUV7-F1
#
_cell.length_a   1.000
_cell.length_b   1.000
_cell.length_c   1.000
_cell.angle_alpha   90.00
_cell.angle_beta   90.00
_cell.angle_gamma   90.00
#
_symmetry.space_group_name_H-M   'P 1'
#
loop_
_entity.id
_entity.type
_entity.pdbx_description
1 polymer ?
#
loop_
_entity_poly.entity_id
_entity_poly.type
_entity_poly.pdbx_seq_one_letter_code
_entity_poly.pdbx_strand_id
1 'polypeptide(L)' 'MATFQQKHPTASSPKPRTSKRRGDDAEDEALAFLQTQGLQLLQRNYRTPGRGGGEIDLIVR' A
#
# COMPACT_ATOMS: atom_id res chain seq x y z
N MET A 1 -39.50 -16.92 -16.51
CA MET A 1 -38.51 -17.44 -15.55
C MET A 1 -37.35 -16.46 -15.50
N ALA A 2 -37.42 -15.50 -14.60
CA ALA A 2 -36.38 -14.51 -14.36
C ALA A 2 -35.96 -14.60 -12.90
N THR A 3 -34.64 -14.55 -12.66
CA THR A 3 -34.00 -13.59 -11.73
C THR A 3 -32.78 -14.18 -11.00
N PHE A 4 -31.64 -13.60 -11.38
CA PHE A 4 -30.48 -13.17 -10.59
C PHE A 4 -29.67 -14.16 -9.73
N GLN A 5 -28.41 -14.28 -10.14
CA GLN A 5 -27.29 -14.82 -9.38
C GLN A 5 -27.03 -14.04 -8.08
N GLN A 6 -26.72 -14.80 -7.04
CA GLN A 6 -26.47 -14.36 -5.68
C GLN A 6 -25.07 -13.73 -5.55
N LYS A 7 -25.03 -12.53 -4.97
CA LYS A 7 -23.83 -11.71 -4.72
C LYS A 7 -22.85 -12.43 -3.76
N HIS A 8 -21.57 -12.44 -4.11
CA HIS A 8 -20.48 -12.78 -3.20
C HIS A 8 -20.15 -11.57 -2.30
N PRO A 9 -20.14 -11.69 -0.96
CA PRO A 9 -19.62 -10.65 -0.08
C PRO A 9 -18.11 -10.81 0.07
N THR A 10 -17.31 -9.95 -0.55
CA THR A 10 -15.87 -9.84 -0.27
C THR A 10 -15.66 -9.03 1.01
N ALA A 11 -15.90 -9.66 2.16
CA ALA A 11 -15.46 -9.11 3.44
C ALA A 11 -13.93 -9.29 3.53
N SER A 12 -13.19 -8.26 3.13
CA SER A 12 -11.78 -8.12 3.47
C SER A 12 -11.71 -7.87 4.99
N SER A 13 -11.29 -8.89 5.73
CA SER A 13 -11.10 -8.81 7.18
C SER A 13 -10.21 -7.60 7.52
N PRO A 14 -10.60 -6.73 8.47
CA PRO A 14 -9.78 -5.59 8.83
C PRO A 14 -8.49 -6.09 9.49
N LYS A 15 -7.37 -5.95 8.77
CA LYS A 15 -6.02 -6.24 9.30
C LYS A 15 -5.86 -5.52 10.65
N PRO A 16 -5.44 -6.20 11.73
CA PRO A 16 -5.37 -5.61 13.06
C PRO A 16 -4.52 -4.34 13.02
N ARG A 17 -5.06 -3.24 13.57
CA ARG A 17 -4.49 -1.88 13.53
C ARG A 17 -3.02 -1.82 14.00
N THR A 18 -2.58 -2.78 14.79
CA THR A 18 -1.21 -2.92 15.29
C THR A 18 -0.20 -3.28 14.20
N SER A 19 -0.61 -4.03 13.17
CA SER A 19 0.25 -4.39 12.04
C SER A 19 0.47 -3.24 11.07
N LYS A 20 -0.49 -2.32 10.96
CA LYS A 20 -0.35 -1.10 10.15
C LYS A 20 0.70 -0.16 10.72
N ARG A 21 0.62 0.12 12.02
CA ARG A 21 1.58 1.00 12.70
C ARG A 21 3.03 0.52 12.55
N ARG A 22 3.27 -0.79 12.69
CA ARG A 22 4.60 -1.36 12.47
C ARG A 22 5.09 -1.22 11.03
N GLY A 23 4.17 -1.25 10.05
CA GLY A 23 4.49 -1.00 8.65
C GLY A 23 4.90 0.45 8.43
N ASP A 24 4.09 1.39 8.94
CA ASP A 24 4.36 2.83 8.83
C ASP A 24 5.72 3.18 9.47
N ASP A 25 6.00 2.66 10.67
CA ASP A 25 7.29 2.88 11.37
C ASP A 25 8.48 2.35 10.53
N ALA A 26 8.33 1.18 9.89
CA ALA A 26 9.38 0.59 9.06
C ALA A 26 9.61 1.36 7.75
N GLU A 27 8.55 1.90 7.14
CA GLU A 27 8.66 2.77 5.97
C GLU A 27 9.43 4.06 6.30
N ASP A 28 9.19 4.63 7.48
CA ASP A 28 9.87 5.83 7.95
C ASP A 28 11.37 5.57 8.21
N GLU A 29 11.70 4.43 8.83
CA GLU A 29 13.10 4.00 9.00
C GLU A 29 13.80 3.79 7.65
N ALA A 30 13.13 3.14 6.70
CA ALA A 30 13.68 2.90 5.36
C ALA A 30 13.90 4.23 4.62
N LEU A 31 12.95 5.16 4.70
CA LEU A 31 13.09 6.48 4.10
C LEU A 31 14.26 7.26 4.72
N ALA A 32 14.39 7.26 6.04
CA ALA A 32 15.49 7.93 6.73
C ALA A 32 16.83 7.37 6.26
N PHE A 33 16.98 6.04 6.18
CA PHE A 33 18.17 5.41 5.64
C PHE A 33 18.46 5.87 4.21
N LEU A 34 17.48 5.83 3.30
CA LEU A 34 17.66 6.26 1.91
C LEU A 34 18.08 7.74 1.80
N GLN A 35 17.52 8.61 2.64
CA GLN A 35 17.90 10.03 2.68
C GLN A 35 19.34 10.24 3.17
N THR A 36 19.80 9.44 4.14
CA THR A 36 21.23 9.51 4.57
C THR A 36 22.19 9.11 3.47
N GLN A 37 21.74 8.28 2.52
CA GLN A 37 22.51 7.91 1.32
C GLN A 37 22.47 8.98 0.22
N GLY A 38 21.81 10.12 0.47
CA GLY A 38 21.70 11.24 -0.46
C GLY A 38 20.50 11.18 -1.39
N LEU A 39 19.61 10.19 -1.24
CA LEU A 39 18.42 10.05 -2.08
C LEU A 39 17.32 11.01 -1.63
N GLN A 40 16.58 11.55 -2.59
CA GLN A 40 15.49 12.49 -2.34
C GLN A 40 14.14 11.81 -2.54
N LEU A 41 13.25 11.96 -1.56
CA LEU A 41 11.88 11.47 -1.66
C LEU A 41 11.11 12.23 -2.74
N LEU A 42 10.52 11.48 -3.68
CA LEU A 42 9.63 12.02 -4.71
C LEU A 42 8.16 11.75 -4.38
N GLN A 43 7.82 10.54 -3.96
CA GLN A 43 6.44 10.13 -3.71
C GLN A 43 6.39 8.99 -2.69
N ARG A 44 5.36 9.01 -1.83
CA ARG A 44 4.98 7.87 -0.96
C ARG A 44 3.66 7.25 -1.42
N ASN A 45 3.44 5.99 -1.08
CA ASN A 45 2.16 5.29 -1.22
C ASN A 45 1.59 5.38 -2.65
N TYR A 46 2.44 5.18 -3.65
CA TYR A 46 2.06 5.31 -5.05
C TYR A 46 1.30 4.08 -5.53
N ARG A 47 0.14 4.33 -6.14
CA ARG A 47 -0.67 3.30 -6.79
C ARG A 47 -0.41 3.33 -8.28
N THR A 48 0.06 2.21 -8.81
CA THR A 48 0.29 2.11 -10.26
C THR A 48 -1.06 2.06 -11.00
N PRO A 49 -1.28 2.91 -12.02
CA PRO A 49 -2.52 2.89 -12.78
C PRO A 49 -2.62 1.67 -13.69
N GLY A 50 -3.85 1.19 -13.95
CA GLY A 50 -4.12 0.07 -14.87
C GLY A 50 -4.70 -1.18 -14.19
N ARG A 51 -5.10 -2.17 -14.99
CA ARG A 51 -5.67 -3.43 -14.47
C ARG A 51 -4.55 -4.27 -13.84
N GLY A 52 -4.68 -4.57 -12.55
CA GLY A 52 -3.67 -5.32 -11.78
C GLY A 52 -2.52 -4.47 -11.24
N GLY A 53 -2.68 -3.14 -11.19
CA GLY A 53 -1.66 -2.24 -10.66
C GLY A 53 -1.29 -2.56 -9.21
N GLY A 54 0.01 -2.76 -8.97
CA GLY A 54 0.60 -2.92 -7.65
C GLY A 54 0.79 -1.59 -6.90
N GLU A 55 1.34 -1.71 -5.70
CA GLU A 55 1.62 -0.62 -4.77
C GLU A 55 3.14 -0.41 -4.68
N ILE A 56 3.55 0.86 -4.53
CA ILE A 56 4.94 1.23 -4.27
C ILE A 56 4.95 2.15 -3.04
N ASP A 57 5.65 1.74 -1.99
CA ASP A 57 5.66 2.48 -0.72
C ASP A 57 6.47 3.78 -0.84
N LEU A 58 7.67 3.73 -1.45
CA LEU A 58 8.59 4.86 -1.60
C LEU A 58 9.14 4.96 -3.03
N ILE A 59 9.11 6.16 -3.63
CA ILE A 59 9.82 6.51 -4.87
C ILE A 59 10.85 7.57 -4.54
N VAL A 60 12.12 7.29 -4.80
CA VAL A 60 13.27 8.17 -4.52
C VAL A 60 14.14 8.37 -5.75
N ARG A 61 14.93 9.45 -5.79
CA ARG A 61 15.93 9.73 -6.84
C ARG A 61 17.30 10.05 -6.25
#